data_AF-X0XRQ7-F1
#
_entry.id   AF-X0XRQ7-F1
#
_cell.length_a   1.000
_cell.length_b   1.000
_cell.length_c   1.000
_cell.angle_alpha   90.00
_cell.angle_beta   90.00
_cell.angle_gamma   90.00
#
_symmetry.space_group_name_H-M   'P 1'
#
loop_
_entity.id
_entity.type
_entity.pdbx_description
1 polymer ?
#
loop_
_entity_poly.entity_id
_entity_poly.type
_entity_poly.pdbx_seq_one_letter_code
_entity_poly.pdbx_strand_id
1 'polypeptide(L)'
;KVKSKDMSRADFISLCLKTLKEITPTFIQDWKDLGMSCDFNVFYSTIDDHSRMLSQKSFIELFKKGDIYKKKFPTIWCPECQTSIAQAELEDKEESGLFSTLKFKCNGKDLLIATTRPELLGACVAVFVNPKDKRYKHLIGKKAEVPLFNSEVPILEDESADMEKGTGVLMICSYGDRFDVDAINRYKIKPKVILDKDGSLNLGEHKGLKIKQARKKILEDLEKKGLIKEQKEVQHVVNCHDKCGTAIEFIPTEQWFIKIL
;
A
#
# COMPACT_ATOMS: atom_id res chain seq x y z
N LYS A 1 14.05 -12.92 -20.79
CA LYS A 1 13.10 -12.89 -19.66
C LYS A 1 11.69 -12.88 -20.23
N VAL A 2 10.83 -13.82 -19.83
CA VAL A 2 9.42 -13.86 -20.22
C VAL A 2 8.61 -12.95 -19.30
N LYS A 3 7.68 -12.17 -19.84
CA LYS A 3 6.73 -11.38 -19.05
C LYS A 3 5.35 -12.04 -19.12
N SER A 4 4.72 -12.23 -17.96
CA SER A 4 3.37 -12.82 -17.87
C SER A 4 2.30 -12.01 -18.59
N LYS A 5 2.50 -10.69 -18.75
CA LYS A 5 1.56 -9.76 -19.41
C LYS A 5 1.53 -9.93 -20.93
N ASP A 6 2.54 -10.58 -21.52
CA ASP A 6 2.69 -10.69 -22.99
C ASP A 6 2.12 -12.01 -23.54
N MET A 7 1.45 -12.82 -22.71
CA MET A 7 0.90 -14.12 -23.12
C MET A 7 -0.38 -14.47 -22.36
N SER A 8 -1.09 -15.50 -22.85
CA SER A 8 -2.29 -15.97 -22.17
C SER A 8 -1.95 -16.63 -20.83
N ARG A 9 -2.91 -16.64 -19.91
CA ARG A 9 -2.77 -17.33 -18.62
C ARG A 9 -2.46 -18.82 -18.80
N ALA A 10 -3.08 -19.47 -19.78
CA ALA A 10 -2.89 -20.90 -20.03
C ALA A 10 -1.47 -21.20 -20.53
N ASP A 11 -0.96 -20.36 -21.43
CA ASP A 11 0.41 -20.50 -21.96
C ASP A 11 1.44 -20.23 -20.86
N PHE A 12 1.22 -19.21 -20.04
CA PHE A 12 2.11 -18.90 -18.92
C PHE A 12 2.16 -20.04 -17.90
N ILE A 13 1.01 -20.62 -17.54
CA ILE A 13 0.96 -21.78 -16.64
C ILE A 13 1.71 -22.97 -17.25
N SER A 14 1.49 -23.25 -18.53
CA SER A 14 2.17 -24.34 -19.25
C SER A 14 3.69 -24.16 -19.25
N LEU A 15 4.15 -22.92 -19.47
CA LEU A 15 5.57 -22.58 -19.40
C LEU A 15 6.13 -22.79 -18.00
N CYS A 16 5.45 -22.32 -16.95
CA CYS A 16 5.89 -22.53 -15.57
C CYS A 16 6.00 -24.02 -15.22
N LEU A 17 5.01 -24.84 -15.61
CA LEU A 17 5.04 -26.29 -15.37
C LEU A 17 6.17 -26.98 -16.14
N LYS A 18 6.43 -26.54 -17.38
CA LYS A 18 7.57 -27.04 -18.17
C LYS A 18 8.90 -26.69 -17.50
N THR A 19 9.09 -25.44 -17.08
CA THR A 19 10.29 -25.00 -16.38
C THR A 19 10.50 -25.77 -15.07
N LEU A 20 9.44 -26.00 -14.28
CA LEU A 20 9.51 -26.82 -13.07
C LEU A 20 10.03 -28.23 -13.40
N LYS A 21 9.46 -28.88 -14.42
CA LYS A 21 9.89 -30.22 -14.85
C LYS A 21 11.36 -30.28 -15.26
N GLU A 22 11.88 -29.20 -15.87
CA GLU A 22 13.29 -29.10 -16.28
C GLU A 22 14.24 -28.89 -15.11
N ILE A 23 13.86 -28.10 -14.10
CA ILE A 23 14.75 -27.75 -12.97
C ILE A 23 14.68 -28.74 -11.79
N THR A 24 13.55 -29.43 -11.60
CA THR A 24 13.34 -30.33 -10.45
C THR A 24 14.41 -31.43 -10.32
N PRO A 25 14.87 -32.11 -11.40
CA PRO A 25 15.91 -33.12 -11.28
C PRO A 25 17.22 -32.58 -10.71
N THR A 26 17.67 -31.41 -11.20
CA THR A 26 18.88 -30.73 -10.70
C THR A 26 18.69 -30.32 -9.24
N PHE A 27 17.56 -29.72 -8.90
CA PHE A 27 17.25 -29.34 -7.53
C PHE A 27 17.30 -30.54 -6.56
N ILE A 28 16.75 -31.70 -6.95
CA ILE A 28 16.83 -32.94 -6.16
C ILE A 28 18.28 -33.42 -6.02
N GLN A 29 19.08 -33.32 -7.09
CA GLN A 29 20.48 -33.72 -7.06
C GLN A 29 21.29 -32.84 -6.10
N ASP A 30 21.05 -31.53 -6.07
CA ASP A 30 21.71 -30.61 -5.13
C ASP A 30 21.49 -31.05 -3.66
N TRP A 31 20.28 -31.49 -3.31
CA TRP A 31 19.99 -32.01 -1.96
C TRP A 31 20.68 -33.34 -1.66
N LYS A 32 20.82 -34.21 -2.67
CA LYS A 32 21.58 -35.48 -2.53
C LYS A 32 23.05 -35.21 -2.31
N ASP A 33 23.62 -34.28 -3.05
CA ASP A 33 25.04 -33.90 -2.96
C ASP A 33 25.37 -33.25 -1.61
N LEU A 34 24.39 -32.57 -0.99
CA LEU A 34 24.47 -32.08 0.39
C LEU A 34 24.37 -33.19 1.46
N GLY A 35 24.09 -34.43 1.08
CA GLY A 35 23.99 -35.57 2.00
C GLY A 35 22.64 -35.69 2.73
N MET A 36 21.57 -35.07 2.22
CA MET A 36 20.24 -35.18 2.81
C MET A 36 19.69 -36.61 2.70
N SER A 37 19.23 -37.20 3.80
CA SER A 37 18.81 -38.60 3.90
C SER A 37 17.29 -38.83 3.75
N CYS A 38 16.59 -37.96 3.02
CA CYS A 38 15.15 -38.10 2.76
C CYS A 38 14.87 -39.06 1.58
N ASP A 39 13.64 -39.59 1.52
CA ASP A 39 13.20 -40.40 0.38
C ASP A 39 12.81 -39.51 -0.81
N PHE A 40 13.75 -39.32 -1.74
CA PHE A 40 13.56 -38.50 -2.93
C PHE A 40 12.57 -39.09 -3.95
N ASN A 41 12.09 -40.33 -3.75
CA ASN A 41 11.03 -40.90 -4.59
C ASN A 41 9.63 -40.54 -4.09
N VAL A 42 9.51 -40.05 -2.85
CA VAL A 42 8.25 -39.67 -2.22
C VAL A 42 8.19 -38.15 -2.09
N PHE A 43 7.68 -37.50 -3.13
CA PHE A 43 7.46 -36.05 -3.14
C PHE A 43 6.07 -35.72 -3.68
N TYR A 44 5.59 -34.53 -3.34
CA TYR A 44 4.40 -33.94 -3.91
C TYR A 44 4.73 -32.54 -4.45
N SER A 45 3.90 -32.04 -5.35
CA SER A 45 3.99 -30.66 -5.82
C SER A 45 2.77 -29.90 -5.35
N THR A 46 2.96 -28.70 -4.80
CA THR A 46 1.85 -27.84 -4.36
C THR A 46 0.90 -27.44 -5.48
N ILE A 47 1.26 -27.68 -6.75
CA ILE A 47 0.43 -27.45 -7.94
C ILE A 47 -0.03 -28.73 -8.64
N ASP A 48 0.30 -29.92 -8.12
CA ASP A 48 -0.23 -31.17 -8.68
C ASP A 48 -1.74 -31.34 -8.43
N ASP A 49 -2.36 -32.28 -9.15
CA ASP A 49 -3.81 -32.47 -9.12
C ASP A 49 -4.32 -32.86 -7.73
N HIS A 50 -3.55 -33.65 -6.98
CA HIS A 50 -3.92 -34.08 -5.63
C HIS A 50 -3.90 -32.91 -4.64
N SER A 51 -2.83 -32.11 -4.64
CA SER A 51 -2.67 -30.94 -3.78
C SER A 51 -3.68 -29.85 -4.11
N ARG A 52 -3.96 -29.63 -5.40
CA ARG A 52 -5.02 -28.71 -5.86
C ARG A 52 -6.40 -29.17 -5.38
N MET A 53 -6.71 -30.46 -5.49
CA MET A 53 -7.97 -31.04 -5.02
C MET A 53 -8.13 -30.86 -3.51
N LEU A 54 -7.09 -31.15 -2.71
CA LEU A 54 -7.12 -30.96 -1.26
C LEU A 54 -7.30 -29.48 -0.88
N SER A 55 -6.58 -28.57 -1.52
CA SER A 55 -6.71 -27.12 -1.27
C SER A 55 -8.13 -26.62 -1.55
N GLN A 56 -8.72 -27.02 -2.68
CA GLN A 56 -10.10 -26.69 -3.04
C GLN A 56 -11.11 -27.28 -2.06
N LYS A 57 -10.92 -28.53 -1.64
CA LYS A 57 -11.77 -29.18 -0.65
C LYS A 57 -11.76 -28.41 0.68
N SER A 58 -10.59 -28.09 1.20
CA SER A 58 -10.42 -27.30 2.44
C SER A 58 -11.09 -25.93 2.33
N PHE A 59 -10.92 -25.24 1.20
CA PHE A 59 -11.59 -23.95 0.97
C PHE A 59 -13.12 -24.07 1.00
N ILE A 60 -13.68 -25.09 0.33
CA ILE A 60 -15.13 -25.34 0.32
C ILE A 60 -15.65 -25.67 1.71
N GLU A 61 -14.92 -26.47 2.49
CA GLU A 61 -15.29 -26.81 3.87
C GLU A 61 -15.32 -25.57 4.77
N LEU A 62 -14.29 -24.73 4.72
CA LEU A 62 -14.24 -23.48 5.47
C LEU A 62 -15.33 -22.49 5.03
N PHE A 63 -15.63 -22.44 3.72
CA PHE A 63 -16.75 -21.65 3.20
C PHE A 63 -18.09 -22.13 3.75
N LYS A 64 -18.34 -23.45 3.76
CA LYS A 64 -19.57 -24.04 4.31
C LYS A 64 -19.72 -23.81 5.81
N LYS A 65 -18.61 -23.73 6.56
CA LYS A 65 -18.61 -23.37 8.00
C LYS A 65 -18.87 -21.89 8.26
N GLY A 66 -18.78 -21.03 7.24
CA GLY A 66 -18.88 -19.58 7.40
C GLY A 66 -17.60 -18.94 7.95
N ASP A 67 -16.48 -19.66 7.93
CA ASP A 67 -15.16 -19.18 8.37
C ASP A 67 -14.44 -18.38 7.28
N ILE A 68 -14.86 -18.54 6.02
CA ILE A 68 -14.39 -17.74 4.88
C ILE A 68 -15.45 -16.73 4.48
N TYR A 69 -15.02 -15.50 4.25
CA TYR A 69 -15.90 -14.44 3.76
C TYR A 69 -15.18 -13.59 2.71
N LYS A 70 -15.97 -12.96 1.84
CA LYS A 70 -15.49 -12.04 0.83
C LYS A 70 -15.78 -10.61 1.26
N LYS A 71 -14.77 -9.74 1.24
CA LYS A 71 -14.92 -8.34 1.63
C LYS A 71 -14.07 -7.46 0.72
N LYS A 72 -14.59 -6.28 0.37
CA LYS A 72 -13.78 -5.23 -0.21
C LYS A 72 -13.02 -4.53 0.91
N PHE A 73 -11.70 -4.65 0.90
CA PHE A 73 -10.84 -4.12 1.95
C PHE A 73 -9.52 -3.59 1.34
N PRO A 74 -8.90 -2.57 1.94
CA PRO A 74 -7.58 -2.09 1.52
C PRO A 74 -6.54 -3.19 1.72
N THR A 75 -5.99 -3.66 0.62
CA THR A 75 -5.01 -4.75 0.62
C THR A 75 -3.66 -4.20 0.25
N ILE A 76 -2.62 -4.73 0.89
CA ILE A 76 -1.23 -4.52 0.46
C ILE A 76 -1.13 -5.02 -0.98
N TRP A 77 -0.73 -4.13 -1.87
CA TRP A 77 -0.81 -4.32 -3.31
C TRP A 77 0.53 -3.97 -3.94
N CYS A 78 1.04 -4.87 -4.78
CA CYS A 78 2.21 -4.60 -5.60
C CYS A 78 1.76 -4.02 -6.96
N PRO A 79 2.04 -2.74 -7.28
CA PRO A 79 1.61 -2.13 -8.54
C PRO A 79 2.32 -2.72 -9.78
N GLU A 80 3.53 -3.27 -9.61
CA GLU A 80 4.29 -3.90 -10.69
C GLU A 80 3.73 -5.28 -11.05
N CYS A 81 3.60 -6.15 -10.04
CA CYS A 81 3.05 -7.50 -10.17
C CYS A 81 1.51 -7.50 -10.33
N GLN A 82 0.84 -6.39 -9.99
CA GLN A 82 -0.61 -6.24 -10.00
C GLN A 82 -1.33 -7.36 -9.23
N THR A 83 -0.84 -7.62 -8.02
CA THR A 83 -1.41 -8.62 -7.11
C THR A 83 -1.42 -8.10 -5.69
N SER A 84 -2.37 -8.58 -4.90
CA SER A 84 -2.33 -8.47 -3.46
C SER A 84 -1.22 -9.35 -2.93
N ILE A 85 -0.51 -8.87 -1.91
CA ILE A 85 0.53 -9.63 -1.21
C ILE A 85 0.23 -9.66 0.29
N ALA A 86 0.75 -10.66 0.97
CA ALA A 86 0.66 -10.80 2.41
C ALA A 86 1.69 -9.92 3.13
N GLN A 87 1.46 -9.66 4.42
CA GLN A 87 2.44 -8.95 5.25
C GLN A 87 3.78 -9.71 5.33
N ALA A 88 3.76 -11.04 5.24
CA ALA A 88 4.97 -11.88 5.24
C ALA A 88 5.80 -11.75 3.95
N GLU A 89 5.25 -11.16 2.89
CA GLU A 89 5.91 -10.92 1.60
C GLU A 89 6.44 -9.48 1.50
N LEU A 90 6.54 -8.78 2.64
CA LEU A 90 7.10 -7.44 2.75
C LEU A 90 8.55 -7.48 3.22
N GLU A 91 9.37 -6.64 2.60
CA GLU A 91 10.71 -6.31 3.06
C GLU A 91 10.84 -4.81 3.30
N ASP A 92 11.57 -4.46 4.35
CA ASP A 92 11.88 -3.08 4.69
C ASP A 92 13.10 -2.60 3.92
N LYS A 93 12.95 -1.45 3.25
CA LYS A 93 14.03 -0.83 2.50
C LYS A 93 14.18 0.63 2.91
N GLU A 94 15.40 1.02 3.26
CA GLU A 94 15.72 2.43 3.50
C GLU A 94 15.76 3.21 2.19
N GLU A 95 14.98 4.27 2.11
CA GLU A 95 15.01 5.20 0.98
C GLU A 95 15.13 6.65 1.46
N SER A 96 15.92 7.44 0.73
CA SER A 96 15.95 8.89 0.89
C SER A 96 14.69 9.50 0.29
N GLY A 97 14.01 10.33 1.06
CA GLY A 97 12.82 11.06 0.66
C GLY A 97 12.87 12.53 1.07
N LEU A 98 11.90 13.30 0.59
CA LEU A 98 11.72 14.68 1.00
C LEU A 98 10.56 14.77 1.98
N PHE A 99 10.85 15.23 3.19
CA PHE A 99 9.84 15.62 4.16
C PHE A 99 9.46 17.08 3.92
N SER A 100 8.30 17.27 3.30
CA SER A 100 7.83 18.58 2.85
C SER A 100 6.76 19.12 3.79
N THR A 101 6.98 20.32 4.32
CA THR A 101 5.99 21.08 5.09
C THR A 101 5.16 21.92 4.14
N LEU A 102 3.87 21.61 4.07
CA LEU A 102 2.92 22.17 3.14
C LEU A 102 1.93 23.09 3.84
N LYS A 103 1.50 24.15 3.14
CA LYS A 103 0.52 25.11 3.62
C LYS A 103 -0.89 24.68 3.22
N PHE A 104 -1.61 24.12 4.17
CA PHE A 104 -3.07 23.99 4.13
C PHE A 104 -3.68 25.31 4.59
N LYS A 105 -4.98 25.52 4.36
CA LYS A 105 -5.69 26.68 4.93
C LYS A 105 -6.78 26.23 5.88
N CYS A 106 -6.93 26.92 7.00
CA CYS A 106 -8.08 26.75 7.90
C CYS A 106 -8.57 28.15 8.28
N ASN A 107 -9.82 28.48 7.92
CA ASN A 107 -10.42 29.80 8.14
C ASN A 107 -9.53 30.96 7.65
N GLY A 108 -8.93 30.81 6.47
CA GLY A 108 -8.06 31.82 5.86
C GLY A 108 -6.66 31.96 6.47
N LYS A 109 -6.31 31.14 7.48
CA LYS A 109 -4.95 31.08 8.05
C LYS A 109 -4.22 29.82 7.58
N ASP A 110 -2.90 29.91 7.46
CA ASP A 110 -2.07 28.77 7.10
C ASP A 110 -2.05 27.73 8.24
N LEU A 111 -2.33 26.49 7.88
CA LEU A 111 -2.12 25.29 8.69
C LEU A 111 -0.97 24.51 8.06
N LEU A 112 0.14 24.41 8.77
CA LEU A 112 1.33 23.71 8.27
C LEU A 112 1.19 22.22 8.57
N ILE A 113 1.39 21.38 7.55
CA ILE A 113 1.36 19.91 7.67
C ILE A 113 2.58 19.34 6.98
N ALA A 114 3.29 18.43 7.64
CA ALA A 114 4.50 17.82 7.11
C ALA A 114 4.21 16.41 6.58
N THR A 115 4.69 16.07 5.39
CA THR A 115 4.45 14.75 4.75
C THR A 115 5.63 14.30 3.90
N THR A 116 5.83 12.99 3.83
CA THR A 116 6.76 12.32 2.89
C THR A 116 6.06 11.86 1.60
N ARG A 117 4.72 11.91 1.54
CA ARG A 117 3.89 11.47 0.41
C ARG A 117 3.02 12.60 -0.14
N PRO A 118 3.59 13.69 -0.67
CA PRO A 118 2.82 14.79 -1.23
C PRO A 118 1.94 14.37 -2.42
N GLU A 119 2.29 13.27 -3.11
CA GLU A 119 1.47 12.72 -4.19
C GLU A 119 0.07 12.25 -3.73
N LEU A 120 -0.11 11.98 -2.43
CA LEU A 120 -1.38 11.55 -1.86
C LEU A 120 -2.27 12.69 -1.36
N LEU A 121 -1.85 13.96 -1.52
CA LEU A 121 -2.65 15.12 -1.10
C LEU A 121 -4.08 15.07 -1.65
N GLY A 122 -4.25 14.66 -2.91
CA GLY A 122 -5.57 14.54 -3.53
C GLY A 122 -6.47 13.48 -2.91
N ALA A 123 -5.91 12.54 -2.15
CA ALA A 123 -6.60 11.50 -1.40
C ALA A 123 -6.76 11.83 0.09
N CYS A 124 -6.34 13.02 0.54
CA CYS A 124 -6.55 13.47 1.90
C CYS A 124 -8.04 13.52 2.22
N VAL A 125 -8.43 12.91 3.34
CA VAL A 125 -9.82 12.78 3.80
C VAL A 125 -10.06 13.33 5.20
N ALA A 126 -9.00 13.50 6.00
CA ALA A 126 -9.05 14.14 7.31
C ALA A 126 -7.67 14.67 7.69
N VAL A 127 -7.64 15.55 8.68
CA VAL A 127 -6.42 16.00 9.35
C VAL A 127 -6.55 15.70 10.84
N PHE A 128 -5.58 15.04 11.43
CA PHE A 128 -5.54 14.69 12.84
C PHE A 128 -4.62 15.64 13.60
N VAL A 129 -5.11 16.05 14.76
CA VAL A 129 -4.40 16.91 15.71
C VAL A 129 -4.44 16.23 17.07
N ASN A 130 -3.33 16.29 17.80
CA ASN A 130 -3.30 15.76 19.15
C ASN A 130 -4.17 16.63 20.09
N PRO A 131 -5.12 16.06 20.87
CA PRO A 131 -5.95 16.84 21.80
C PRO A 131 -5.14 17.55 22.91
N LYS A 132 -3.92 17.07 23.19
CA LYS A 132 -2.99 17.66 24.17
C LYS A 132 -2.16 18.81 23.57
N ASP A 133 -2.16 18.97 22.24
CA ASP A 133 -1.42 20.04 21.58
C ASP A 133 -2.17 21.39 21.64
N LYS A 134 -1.72 22.24 22.57
CA LYS A 134 -2.27 23.59 22.76
C LYS A 134 -2.18 24.47 21.51
N ARG A 135 -1.23 24.21 20.59
CA ARG A 135 -1.04 24.99 19.35
C ARG A 135 -2.25 24.86 18.43
N TYR A 136 -2.84 23.67 18.34
CA TYR A 136 -3.86 23.34 17.34
C TYR A 136 -5.22 22.95 17.92
N LYS A 137 -5.35 22.83 19.24
CA LYS A 137 -6.62 22.50 19.91
C LYS A 137 -7.82 23.34 19.46
N HIS A 138 -7.60 24.61 19.16
CA HIS A 138 -8.62 25.55 18.68
C HIS A 138 -9.08 25.30 17.23
N LEU A 139 -8.47 24.34 16.52
CA LEU A 139 -8.80 23.94 15.15
C LEU A 139 -9.63 22.65 15.09
N ILE A 140 -9.73 21.90 16.19
CA ILE A 140 -10.52 20.67 16.25
C ILE A 140 -11.98 20.97 15.91
N GLY A 141 -12.58 20.16 15.04
CA GLY A 141 -13.95 20.32 14.53
C GLY A 141 -14.09 21.32 13.37
N LYS A 142 -13.03 22.05 13.00
CA LYS A 142 -13.00 22.89 11.80
C LYS A 142 -12.63 22.07 10.56
N LYS A 143 -12.53 22.73 9.42
CA LYS A 143 -12.09 22.14 8.16
C LYS A 143 -10.79 22.77 7.68
N ALA A 144 -9.92 21.93 7.13
CA ALA A 144 -8.72 22.34 6.41
C ALA A 144 -8.96 22.23 4.90
N GLU A 145 -8.57 23.25 4.15
CA GLU A 145 -8.50 23.25 2.70
C GLU A 145 -7.17 22.61 2.28
N VAL A 146 -7.28 21.53 1.51
CA VAL A 146 -6.15 20.79 0.96
C VAL A 146 -5.55 21.59 -0.21
N PRO A 147 -4.21 21.81 -0.22
CA PRO A 147 -3.56 22.52 -1.31
C PRO A 147 -3.74 21.81 -2.66
N LEU A 148 -3.69 22.58 -3.74
CA LEU A 148 -3.87 22.17 -5.15
C LEU A 148 -5.26 21.67 -5.57
N PHE A 149 -5.98 20.97 -4.70
CA PHE A 149 -7.19 20.22 -5.09
C PHE A 149 -8.51 20.87 -4.65
N ASN A 150 -8.45 22.05 -3.99
CA ASN A 150 -9.61 22.81 -3.50
C ASN A 150 -10.63 21.94 -2.75
N SER A 151 -10.16 20.93 -2.02
CA SER A 151 -11.01 20.03 -1.23
C SER A 151 -10.91 20.39 0.24
N GLU A 152 -12.03 20.43 0.94
CA GLU A 152 -12.05 20.60 2.39
C GLU A 152 -12.11 19.25 3.10
N VAL A 153 -11.32 19.09 4.16
CA VAL A 153 -11.29 17.91 5.02
C VAL A 153 -11.49 18.29 6.48
N PRO A 154 -12.19 17.49 7.29
CA PRO A 154 -12.37 17.76 8.72
C PRO A 154 -11.05 17.65 9.49
N ILE A 155 -10.90 18.51 10.49
CA ILE A 155 -9.84 18.42 11.50
C ILE A 155 -10.39 17.68 12.71
N LEU A 156 -9.86 16.50 12.98
CA LEU A 156 -10.29 15.60 14.05
C LEU A 156 -9.21 15.49 15.11
N GLU A 157 -9.61 15.14 16.33
CA GLU A 157 -8.67 14.84 17.41
C GLU A 157 -8.32 13.35 17.41
N ASP A 158 -7.02 13.05 17.47
CA ASP A 158 -6.49 11.69 17.64
C ASP A 158 -5.09 11.79 18.28
N GLU A 159 -4.82 10.97 19.30
CA GLU A 159 -3.53 10.95 20.01
C GLU A 159 -2.37 10.39 19.17
N SER A 160 -2.68 9.71 18.06
CA SER A 160 -1.70 9.24 17.08
C SER A 160 -0.94 10.36 16.35
N ALA A 161 -1.48 11.58 16.34
CA ALA A 161 -0.74 12.74 15.87
C ALA A 161 0.39 13.05 16.86
N ASP A 162 1.61 12.69 16.50
CA ASP A 162 2.80 12.94 17.31
C ASP A 162 3.15 14.44 17.27
N MET A 163 3.11 15.08 18.43
CA MET A 163 3.35 16.51 18.64
C MET A 163 4.77 16.95 18.27
N GLU A 164 5.75 16.04 18.37
CA GLU A 164 7.17 16.30 18.11
C GLU A 164 7.54 16.00 16.65
N LYS A 165 6.72 15.21 15.95
CA LYS A 165 6.98 14.83 14.55
C LYS A 165 6.51 15.92 13.58
N GLY A 166 7.46 16.55 12.91
CA GLY A 166 7.19 17.54 11.86
C GLY A 166 6.49 18.78 12.41
N THR A 167 5.17 18.87 12.21
CA THR A 167 4.35 20.02 12.65
C THR A 167 3.44 19.68 13.84
N GLY A 168 3.36 18.42 14.27
CA GLY A 168 2.35 17.99 15.24
C GLY A 168 0.96 17.73 14.64
N VAL A 169 0.83 17.87 13.31
CA VAL A 169 -0.41 17.69 12.56
C VAL A 169 -0.21 16.59 11.53
N LEU A 170 -1.12 15.63 11.50
CA LEU A 170 -1.06 14.43 10.66
C LEU A 170 -2.15 14.48 9.59
N MET A 171 -1.80 14.41 8.31
CA MET A 171 -2.82 14.23 7.25
C MET A 171 -3.18 12.75 7.11
N ILE A 172 -4.47 12.47 7.01
CA ILE A 172 -5.00 11.12 6.77
C ILE A 172 -5.39 11.02 5.30
N CYS A 173 -4.65 10.19 4.57
CA CYS A 173 -4.91 9.96 3.15
C CYS A 173 -5.58 8.62 2.93
N SER A 174 -6.31 8.49 1.84
CA SER A 174 -7.00 7.24 1.55
C SER A 174 -6.01 6.16 1.17
N TYR A 175 -5.63 5.39 2.19
CA TYR A 175 -4.77 4.23 2.11
C TYR A 175 -3.31 4.58 1.75
N GLY A 176 -2.75 5.62 2.37
CA GLY A 176 -1.34 5.95 2.22
C GLY A 176 -0.41 5.01 2.98
N ASP A 177 -0.85 4.51 4.12
CA ASP A 177 -0.18 3.48 4.91
C ASP A 177 -1.17 2.66 5.75
N ARG A 178 -0.66 1.79 6.63
CA ARG A 178 -1.49 0.99 7.54
C ARG A 178 -2.22 1.87 8.57
N PHE A 179 -1.61 2.98 8.97
CA PHE A 179 -2.17 3.89 9.95
C PHE A 179 -3.40 4.60 9.38
N ASP A 180 -3.32 5.08 8.14
CA ASP A 180 -4.43 5.63 7.37
C ASP A 180 -5.60 4.64 7.26
N VAL A 181 -5.30 3.36 6.94
CA VAL A 181 -6.32 2.31 6.84
C VAL A 181 -7.06 2.13 8.16
N ASP A 182 -6.32 2.08 9.28
CA ASP A 182 -6.91 1.94 10.61
C ASP A 182 -7.72 3.19 11.00
N ALA A 183 -7.16 4.39 10.82
CA ALA A 183 -7.83 5.66 11.09
C ALA A 183 -9.16 5.80 10.31
N ILE A 184 -9.15 5.48 9.03
CA ILE A 184 -10.36 5.52 8.17
C ILE A 184 -11.43 4.56 8.69
N ASN A 185 -11.04 3.36 9.14
CA ASN A 185 -11.97 2.38 9.69
C ASN A 185 -12.50 2.82 11.08
N ARG A 186 -11.62 3.27 11.98
CA ARG A 186 -11.97 3.73 13.34
C ARG A 186 -12.97 4.89 13.31
N TYR A 187 -12.71 5.90 12.49
CA TYR A 187 -13.54 7.09 12.37
C TYR A 187 -14.64 6.96 11.31
N LYS A 188 -14.77 5.80 10.65
CA LYS A 188 -15.75 5.51 9.58
C LYS A 188 -15.74 6.58 8.47
N ILE A 189 -14.55 7.05 8.11
CA ILE A 189 -14.36 8.08 7.09
C ILE A 189 -14.57 7.45 5.71
N LYS A 190 -15.20 8.18 4.79
CA LYS A 190 -15.35 7.70 3.40
C LYS A 190 -14.00 7.86 2.67
N PRO A 191 -13.38 6.78 2.19
CA PRO A 191 -12.12 6.86 1.46
C PRO A 191 -12.32 7.45 0.05
N LYS A 192 -11.32 8.21 -0.40
CA LYS A 192 -11.16 8.77 -1.74
C LYS A 192 -9.95 8.12 -2.44
N VAL A 193 -10.22 7.04 -3.16
CA VAL A 193 -9.18 6.27 -3.86
C VAL A 193 -8.73 7.04 -5.10
N ILE A 194 -7.43 7.33 -5.19
CA ILE A 194 -6.83 8.03 -6.34
C ILE A 194 -5.81 7.18 -7.10
N LEU A 195 -5.48 5.99 -6.62
CA LEU A 195 -4.51 5.08 -7.24
C LEU A 195 -5.21 3.95 -7.97
N ASP A 196 -4.80 3.71 -9.21
CA ASP A 196 -5.17 2.54 -9.98
C ASP A 196 -4.26 1.34 -9.66
N LYS A 197 -4.69 0.13 -10.05
CA LYS A 197 -3.98 -1.13 -9.75
C LYS A 197 -2.57 -1.21 -10.31
N ASP A 198 -2.23 -0.38 -11.30
CA ASP A 198 -0.90 -0.32 -11.87
C ASP A 198 0.00 0.74 -11.19
N GLY A 199 -0.48 1.39 -10.12
CA GLY A 199 0.21 2.47 -9.44
C GLY A 199 0.20 3.79 -10.21
N SER A 200 -0.69 3.97 -11.19
CA SER A 200 -0.94 5.29 -11.78
C SER A 200 -1.97 6.07 -10.96
N LEU A 201 -1.87 7.40 -10.97
CA LEU A 201 -2.86 8.27 -10.36
C LEU A 201 -4.07 8.45 -11.29
N ASN A 202 -5.26 8.53 -10.72
CA ASN A 202 -6.50 8.89 -11.41
C ASN A 202 -7.05 10.20 -10.84
N LEU A 203 -6.25 11.27 -10.93
CA LEU A 203 -6.54 12.55 -10.30
C LEU A 203 -6.22 13.71 -11.25
N GLY A 204 -7.25 14.40 -11.73
CA GLY A 204 -7.13 15.67 -12.46
C GLY A 204 -6.04 15.68 -13.54
N GLU A 205 -5.18 16.69 -13.49
CA GLU A 205 -4.04 16.89 -14.40
C GLU A 205 -2.91 15.87 -14.21
N HIS A 206 -2.91 15.14 -13.10
CA HIS A 206 -1.90 14.12 -12.77
C HIS A 206 -2.33 12.71 -13.17
N LYS A 207 -3.43 12.58 -13.92
CA LYS A 207 -3.98 11.29 -14.36
C LYS A 207 -3.00 10.52 -15.26
N GLY A 208 -2.82 9.23 -14.99
CA GLY A 208 -1.93 8.33 -15.73
C GLY A 208 -0.46 8.40 -15.31
N LEU A 209 -0.06 9.37 -14.48
CA LEU A 209 1.31 9.46 -13.97
C LEU A 209 1.56 8.37 -12.93
N LYS A 210 2.72 7.72 -13.01
CA LYS A 210 3.19 6.82 -11.94
C LYS A 210 3.55 7.61 -10.70
N ILE A 211 3.46 6.98 -9.52
CA ILE A 211 3.69 7.59 -8.20
C ILE A 211 4.94 8.49 -8.14
N LYS A 212 6.11 8.00 -8.60
CA LYS A 212 7.36 8.79 -8.60
C LYS A 212 7.27 10.04 -9.49
N GLN A 213 6.62 9.93 -10.65
CA GLN A 213 6.42 11.04 -11.58
C GLN A 213 5.39 12.03 -11.03
N ALA A 214 4.29 11.52 -10.47
CA ALA A 214 3.26 12.32 -9.83
C ALA A 214 3.81 13.10 -8.64
N ARG A 215 4.65 12.48 -7.80
CA ARG A 215 5.35 13.14 -6.69
C ARG A 215 6.15 14.34 -7.16
N LYS A 216 6.99 14.16 -8.20
CA LYS A 216 7.78 15.25 -8.77
C LYS A 216 6.89 16.38 -9.29
N LYS A 217 5.86 16.02 -10.06
CA LYS A 217 4.95 17.00 -10.68
C LYS A 217 4.15 17.78 -9.63
N ILE A 218 3.62 17.11 -8.62
CA ILE A 218 2.87 17.74 -7.53
C ILE A 218 3.77 18.68 -6.71
N LEU A 219 5.02 18.29 -6.44
CA LEU A 219 5.98 19.18 -5.78
C LEU A 219 6.26 20.43 -6.62
N GLU A 220 6.48 20.30 -7.93
CA GLU A 220 6.65 21.45 -8.83
C GLU A 220 5.42 22.39 -8.83
N ASP A 221 4.21 21.82 -8.83
CA ASP A 221 2.97 22.59 -8.83
C ASP A 221 2.72 23.30 -7.48
N LEU A 222 3.12 22.67 -6.37
CA LEU A 222 3.11 23.26 -5.03
C LEU A 222 4.11 24.42 -4.91
N GLU A 223 5.32 24.25 -5.45
CA GLU A 223 6.37 25.25 -5.44
C GLU A 223 5.97 26.50 -6.24
N LYS A 224 5.44 26.31 -7.45
CA LYS A 224 4.93 27.42 -8.30
C LYS A 224 3.86 28.26 -7.62
N LYS A 225 3.05 27.64 -6.76
CA LYS A 225 1.99 28.33 -6.00
C LYS A 225 2.45 28.82 -4.63
N GLY A 226 3.72 28.64 -4.27
CA GLY A 226 4.27 29.08 -2.98
C GLY A 226 3.68 28.34 -1.76
N LEU A 227 3.15 27.12 -1.98
CA LEU A 227 2.45 26.30 -0.99
C LEU A 227 3.40 25.41 -0.17
N ILE A 228 4.69 25.42 -0.49
CA ILE A 228 5.74 24.75 0.29
C ILE A 228 6.33 25.77 1.27
N LYS A 229 6.42 25.38 2.55
CA LYS A 229 7.06 26.19 3.59
C LYS A 229 8.52 25.80 3.80
N GLU A 230 8.80 24.50 3.81
CA GLU A 230 10.12 23.92 4.07
C GLU A 230 10.19 22.52 3.46
N GLN A 231 11.39 22.09 3.05
CA GLN A 231 11.67 20.70 2.67
C GLN A 231 12.96 20.25 3.33
N LYS A 232 12.95 19.04 3.89
CA LYS A 232 14.13 18.39 4.48
C LYS A 232 14.34 17.04 3.85
N GLU A 233 15.58 16.67 3.60
CA GLU A 233 15.90 15.29 3.28
C GLU A 233 15.76 14.43 4.53
N VAL A 234 15.11 13.28 4.38
CA VAL A 234 14.95 12.29 5.44
C VAL A 234 15.23 10.91 4.88
N GLN A 235 15.87 10.07 5.68
CA GLN A 235 15.86 8.64 5.45
C GLN A 235 14.65 8.04 6.15
N HIS A 236 13.95 7.16 5.45
CA HIS A 236 12.78 6.47 6.00
C HIS A 236 12.70 5.06 5.45
N VAL A 237 12.03 4.20 6.21
CA VAL A 237 11.76 2.83 5.81
C VAL A 237 10.52 2.80 4.94
N VAL A 238 10.63 2.15 3.79
CA VAL A 238 9.55 1.88 2.84
C VAL A 238 9.33 0.38 2.74
N ASN A 239 8.08 -0.07 2.87
CA ASN A 239 7.75 -1.47 2.66
C ASN A 239 7.74 -1.78 1.15
N CYS A 240 8.52 -2.77 0.75
CA CYS A 240 8.64 -3.26 -0.62
C CYS A 240 8.19 -4.72 -0.71
N HIS A 241 7.74 -5.13 -1.90
CA HIS A 241 7.49 -6.54 -2.19
C HIS A 241 8.80 -7.32 -2.28
N ASP A 242 8.96 -8.39 -1.49
CA ASP A 242 10.18 -9.22 -1.40
C ASP A 242 10.68 -9.72 -2.77
N LYS A 243 9.77 -10.10 -3.68
CA LYS A 243 10.16 -10.66 -4.99
C LYS A 243 10.61 -9.63 -6.00
N CYS A 244 9.92 -8.49 -6.10
CA CYS A 244 10.17 -7.50 -7.17
C CYS A 244 10.81 -6.20 -6.68
N GLY A 245 10.97 -6.02 -5.36
CA GLY A 245 11.58 -4.83 -4.74
C GLY A 245 10.79 -3.53 -4.95
N THR A 246 9.57 -3.61 -5.46
CA THR A 246 8.73 -2.43 -5.70
C THR A 246 8.00 -2.04 -4.43
N ALA A 247 7.99 -0.74 -4.11
CA ALA A 247 7.23 -0.19 -2.99
C ALA A 247 5.74 -0.56 -3.11
N ILE A 248 5.14 -0.92 -1.99
CA ILE A 248 3.75 -1.36 -1.93
C ILE A 248 2.80 -0.19 -1.85
N GLU A 249 1.56 -0.43 -2.24
CA GLU A 249 0.46 0.51 -2.07
C GLU A 249 -0.72 -0.19 -1.41
N PHE A 250 -1.65 0.57 -0.86
CA PHE A 250 -2.89 0.02 -0.34
C PHE A 250 -4.03 0.34 -1.30
N ILE A 251 -4.58 -0.70 -1.92
CA ILE A 251 -5.68 -0.55 -2.89
C ILE A 251 -6.87 -1.36 -2.39
N PRO A 252 -8.09 -0.80 -2.38
CA PRO A 252 -9.27 -1.55 -1.98
C PRO A 252 -9.62 -2.56 -3.07
N THR A 253 -9.28 -3.81 -2.80
CA THR A 253 -9.62 -4.94 -3.68
C THR A 253 -10.61 -5.85 -2.97
N GLU A 254 -11.37 -6.60 -3.76
CA GLU A 254 -12.26 -7.61 -3.22
C GLU A 254 -11.46 -8.88 -2.99
N GLN A 255 -11.34 -9.31 -1.74
CA GLN A 255 -10.51 -10.45 -1.36
C GLN A 255 -11.29 -11.43 -0.48
N TRP A 256 -10.79 -12.66 -0.45
CA TRP A 256 -11.22 -13.70 0.47
C TRP A 256 -10.40 -13.63 1.75
N PHE A 257 -11.09 -13.66 2.89
CA PHE A 257 -10.50 -13.63 4.22
C PHE A 257 -10.94 -14.88 4.98
N ILE A 258 -10.04 -15.38 5.83
CA ILE A 258 -10.33 -16.43 6.81
C ILE A 258 -10.51 -15.74 8.15
N LYS A 259 -11.58 -16.08 8.88
CA LYS A 259 -11.77 -15.65 10.28
C LYS A 259 -10.71 -16.34 11.12
N ILE A 260 -9.70 -15.57 11.53
CA ILE A 260 -8.76 -15.99 12.57
C ILE A 260 -9.41 -15.56 13.89
N LEU A 261 -9.55 -16.52 14.82
CA LEU A 261 -10.22 -16.37 16.12
C LEU A 261 -9.72 -15.14 16.90
#